data_AF-A0A833T8G2-F1
#
_entry.id   AF-A0A833T8G2-F1
#
_cell.length_a   1.000
_cell.length_b   1.000
_cell.length_c   1.000
_cell.angle_alpha   90.00
_cell.angle_beta   90.00
_cell.angle_gamma   90.00
#
_symmetry.space_group_name_H-M   'P 1'
#
loop_
_entity.id
_entity.type
_entity.pdbx_description
1 polymer ?
#
loop_
_entity_poly.entity_id
_entity_poly.type
_entity_poly.pdbx_seq_one_letter_code
_entity_poly.pdbx_strand_id
1 'polypeptide(L)'
;MAVGGPLGTFRTAGRLPAKRKPKSAHDRLAMKLNGRKTSSAKAKKSTNSTAGSGTVTPVSVMTNKTVTKPMTAASSMGMATGNSSSSEHGGDAGGDGYSSSVSRSSAPAVDGKVVRAMLRAMLRYGDLTDVDLYPTAANFADEYKMPNFIERANLQTTTKISIDRLQTLANEVAQKAKQAVEARPPHDSIKIAEVEAKSSQIIERLYENLKLRVAVQRALRTARCTSGNALANAQGAYVLVAKQSDLSVLGVNTRDLPGWTWAEKEHDWSQRKDAALLLGVYVHGFGGWEDILNDDLLQFQGQRALKRRASEVTCGELAEAIAPS
;
A
#
# COMPACT_ATOMS: atom_id res chain seq x y z
N MET A 1 13.85 -69.18 -15.84
CA MET A 1 13.24 -70.47 -15.45
C MET A 1 12.81 -70.38 -14.00
N ALA A 2 11.54 -70.71 -13.74
CA ALA A 2 10.86 -70.98 -12.45
C ALA A 2 10.75 -69.84 -11.40
N VAL A 3 9.55 -69.27 -11.12
CA VAL A 3 8.44 -69.76 -10.22
C VAL A 3 8.81 -69.48 -8.75
N GLY A 4 8.00 -68.93 -7.83
CA GLY A 4 6.57 -68.67 -7.64
C GLY A 4 6.40 -68.37 -6.13
N GLY A 5 5.29 -67.72 -5.70
CA GLY A 5 5.08 -67.18 -4.34
C GLY A 5 5.04 -68.18 -3.17
N PRO A 6 4.64 -67.74 -1.94
CA PRO A 6 3.22 -67.46 -1.69
C PRO A 6 2.87 -66.32 -0.71
N LEU A 7 1.60 -65.91 -0.77
CA LEU A 7 0.87 -65.16 0.24
C LEU A 7 0.58 -66.04 1.48
N GLY A 8 0.73 -65.47 2.69
CA GLY A 8 0.33 -66.08 3.96
C GLY A 8 -0.05 -65.03 5.00
N THR A 9 -1.31 -65.07 5.43
CA THR A 9 -2.04 -64.15 6.32
C THR A 9 -2.03 -64.55 7.81
N PHE A 10 -2.41 -63.58 8.68
CA PHE A 10 -2.75 -63.65 10.12
C PHE A 10 -1.52 -63.67 11.07
N ARG A 11 -1.45 -62.94 12.21
CA ARG A 11 -2.49 -62.45 13.13
C ARG A 11 -1.99 -61.29 14.02
N THR A 12 -2.93 -60.50 14.51
CA THR A 12 -2.82 -59.40 15.49
C THR A 12 -2.48 -59.90 16.89
N ALA A 13 -1.47 -59.30 17.56
CA ALA A 13 -1.47 -58.95 18.99
C ALA A 13 -0.10 -58.38 19.41
N GLY A 14 -0.09 -57.21 20.07
CA GLY A 14 0.98 -56.89 21.00
C GLY A 14 1.61 -55.50 20.88
N ARG A 15 1.06 -54.57 21.68
CA ARG A 15 1.79 -53.49 22.37
C ARG A 15 2.15 -52.22 21.57
N LEU A 16 1.23 -51.27 21.65
CA LEU A 16 1.50 -49.83 21.53
C LEU A 16 2.58 -49.40 22.54
N PRO A 17 3.67 -48.72 22.13
CA PRO A 17 4.45 -47.91 23.05
C PRO A 17 3.70 -46.59 23.28
N ALA A 18 3.39 -46.36 24.55
CA ALA A 18 2.77 -45.16 25.07
C ALA A 18 3.55 -43.88 24.73
N LYS A 19 2.77 -42.81 24.46
CA LYS A 19 3.08 -41.39 24.69
C LYS A 19 4.53 -40.94 24.41
N ARG A 20 4.85 -40.68 23.13
CA ARG A 20 5.95 -39.76 22.78
C ARG A 20 5.39 -38.37 22.48
N LYS A 21 6.01 -37.33 23.05
CA LYS A 21 5.74 -35.93 22.70
C LYS A 21 6.27 -35.64 21.29
N PRO A 22 5.52 -34.94 20.42
CA PRO A 22 5.95 -34.66 19.05
C PRO A 22 7.15 -33.72 19.04
N LYS A 23 8.21 -34.11 18.32
CA LYS A 23 9.48 -33.35 18.24
C LYS A 23 9.57 -32.41 17.03
N SER A 24 8.60 -32.44 16.11
CA SER A 24 8.56 -31.50 14.98
C SER A 24 7.13 -31.07 14.62
N ALA A 25 7.01 -29.98 13.87
CA ALA A 25 5.73 -29.49 13.33
C ALA A 25 5.08 -30.50 12.38
N HIS A 26 5.89 -31.27 11.65
CA HIS A 26 5.43 -32.33 10.75
C HIS A 26 4.76 -33.49 11.53
N ASP A 27 5.34 -33.91 12.67
CA ASP A 27 4.74 -34.93 13.55
C ASP A 27 3.39 -34.50 14.12
N ARG A 28 3.23 -33.21 14.44
CA ARG A 28 1.96 -32.66 14.94
C ARG A 28 0.87 -32.72 13.88
N LEU A 29 1.22 -32.48 12.62
CA LEU A 29 0.30 -32.58 11.48
C LEU A 29 -0.12 -34.03 11.21
N ALA A 30 0.82 -34.97 11.25
CA ALA A 30 0.55 -36.39 11.05
C ALA A 30 -0.38 -36.99 12.13
N MET A 31 -0.18 -36.62 13.41
CA MET A 31 -1.10 -37.05 14.48
C MET A 31 -2.51 -36.46 14.34
N LYS A 32 -2.63 -35.24 13.78
CA LYS A 32 -3.91 -34.57 13.58
C LYS A 32 -4.71 -35.16 12.41
N LEU A 33 -4.02 -35.68 11.40
CA LEU A 33 -4.62 -36.31 10.22
C LEU A 33 -5.07 -37.75 10.48
N ASN A 34 -4.36 -38.52 11.30
CA ASN A 34 -4.73 -39.90 11.62
C ASN A 34 -5.85 -40.05 12.66
N GLY A 35 -6.22 -38.98 13.38
CA GLY A 35 -7.27 -38.99 14.41
C GLY A 35 -8.70 -38.84 13.88
N ARG A 36 -8.90 -38.58 12.58
CA ARG A 36 -10.22 -38.31 12.01
C ARG A 36 -10.74 -39.50 11.21
N LYS A 37 -11.12 -40.58 11.92
CA LYS A 37 -12.01 -41.62 11.37
C LYS A 37 -13.41 -41.47 11.98
N THR A 38 -14.37 -41.55 11.08
CA THR A 38 -15.82 -41.31 11.16
C THR A 38 -16.56 -42.19 12.17
N SER A 39 -17.53 -41.62 12.90
CA SER A 39 -18.75 -42.34 13.28
C SER A 39 -19.98 -41.42 13.19
N SER A 40 -21.09 -42.03 12.77
CA SER A 40 -22.37 -41.45 12.39
C SER A 40 -23.43 -41.59 13.50
N ALA A 41 -24.55 -40.86 13.32
CA ALA A 41 -25.82 -40.87 14.08
C ALA A 41 -25.78 -40.17 15.46
N LYS A 42 -26.78 -39.39 15.90
CA LYS A 42 -28.24 -39.51 15.74
C LYS A 42 -28.93 -38.17 16.11
N ALA A 43 -30.10 -37.93 15.53
CA ALA A 43 -30.96 -36.76 15.70
C ALA A 43 -31.54 -36.57 17.13
N LYS A 44 -31.82 -35.32 17.50
CA LYS A 44 -32.93 -34.94 18.41
C LYS A 44 -33.45 -33.53 18.12
N LYS A 45 -34.77 -33.39 18.26
CA LYS A 45 -35.71 -32.36 17.80
C LYS A 45 -35.96 -31.23 18.84
N SER A 46 -36.48 -30.09 18.35
CA SER A 46 -37.27 -29.03 19.03
C SER A 46 -36.46 -27.94 19.75
N THR A 47 -36.72 -26.62 19.66
CA THR A 47 -38.02 -25.89 19.56
C THR A 47 -37.84 -24.46 19.02
N ASN A 48 -38.91 -23.89 18.45
CA ASN A 48 -39.10 -22.55 17.86
C ASN A 48 -38.71 -21.34 18.74
N SER A 49 -38.35 -20.22 18.10
CA SER A 49 -39.12 -18.96 18.15
C SER A 49 -38.71 -17.98 17.04
N THR A 50 -39.70 -17.25 16.58
CA THR A 50 -39.79 -16.53 15.30
C THR A 50 -39.49 -15.04 15.44
N ALA A 51 -39.07 -14.48 14.31
CA ALA A 51 -38.88 -13.07 13.93
C ALA A 51 -39.69 -11.98 14.66
N GLY A 52 -39.02 -10.84 14.88
CA GLY A 52 -39.62 -9.53 15.09
C GLY A 52 -39.13 -8.55 14.01
N SER A 53 -40.08 -8.01 13.25
CA SER A 53 -39.93 -7.12 12.11
C SER A 53 -39.97 -5.65 12.54
N GLY A 54 -39.20 -4.81 11.82
CA GLY A 54 -39.55 -3.42 11.49
C GLY A 54 -39.33 -2.36 12.57
N THR A 55 -38.56 -1.31 12.27
CA THR A 55 -39.07 -0.07 11.65
C THR A 55 -37.99 1.01 11.60
N VAL A 56 -37.92 1.67 10.45
CA VAL A 56 -37.11 2.84 10.10
C VAL A 56 -37.77 4.10 10.66
N THR A 57 -36.99 5.07 11.14
CA THR A 57 -37.38 6.49 11.22
C THR A 57 -36.14 7.41 11.11
N PRO A 58 -36.30 8.69 10.69
CA PRO A 58 -35.44 9.31 9.68
C PRO A 58 -34.35 10.24 10.20
N VAL A 59 -33.41 10.50 9.28
CA VAL A 59 -32.35 11.51 9.29
C VAL A 59 -32.90 12.90 9.62
N SER A 60 -32.32 13.56 10.62
CA SER A 60 -32.48 15.00 10.83
C SER A 60 -31.27 15.73 10.26
N VAL A 61 -31.50 16.44 9.15
CA VAL A 61 -30.54 17.35 8.53
C VAL A 61 -30.57 18.64 9.33
N MET A 62 -29.49 18.94 10.04
CA MET A 62 -29.31 20.22 10.70
C MET A 62 -28.12 20.96 10.06
N THR A 63 -28.45 21.77 9.07
CA THR A 63 -27.55 22.77 8.49
C THR A 63 -27.27 23.85 9.53
N ASN A 64 -26.01 24.05 9.91
CA ASN A 64 -25.59 25.31 10.53
C ASN A 64 -24.21 25.75 10.03
N LYS A 65 -24.29 26.71 9.10
CA LYS A 65 -23.51 27.95 8.95
C LYS A 65 -21.99 27.91 9.14
N THR A 66 -21.34 28.09 8.00
CA THR A 66 -20.06 28.72 7.73
C THR A 66 -19.74 29.88 8.69
N VAL A 67 -18.58 29.79 9.36
CA VAL A 67 -17.88 30.96 9.90
C VAL A 67 -16.56 31.09 9.15
N THR A 68 -16.59 31.98 8.16
CA THR A 68 -15.43 32.48 7.43
C THR A 68 -14.65 33.42 8.37
N LYS A 69 -13.36 33.14 8.61
CA LYS A 69 -12.42 34.16 9.07
C LYS A 69 -11.32 34.32 8.02
N PRO A 70 -11.09 35.54 7.51
CA PRO A 70 -10.09 35.79 6.49
C PRO A 70 -8.70 35.76 7.13
N MET A 71 -7.76 35.00 6.56
CA MET A 71 -6.34 35.26 6.78
C MET A 71 -5.77 35.93 5.54
N THR A 72 -5.17 37.07 5.84
CA THR A 72 -4.67 38.13 4.98
C THR A 72 -3.60 37.64 4.01
N ALA A 73 -3.75 38.03 2.75
CA ALA A 73 -2.69 37.97 1.76
C ALA A 73 -1.55 38.93 2.12
N ALA A 74 -0.31 38.44 2.14
CA ALA A 74 0.87 39.29 2.09
C ALA A 74 1.47 39.16 0.69
N SER A 75 1.24 40.20 -0.11
CA SER A 75 1.85 40.46 -1.39
C SER A 75 3.33 40.83 -1.26
N SER A 76 4.10 40.30 -2.20
CA SER A 76 5.28 40.86 -2.86
C SER A 76 5.74 42.28 -2.48
N MET A 77 7.05 42.44 -2.24
CA MET A 77 8.00 43.13 -3.13
C MET A 77 9.37 43.29 -2.44
N GLY A 78 10.43 43.10 -3.20
CA GLY A 78 11.82 43.29 -2.76
C GLY A 78 12.81 42.96 -3.86
N MET A 79 12.69 43.61 -5.02
CA MET A 79 13.78 43.69 -5.99
C MET A 79 14.90 44.56 -5.40
N ALA A 80 16.12 44.06 -5.40
CA ALA A 80 17.32 44.88 -5.34
C ALA A 80 18.33 44.31 -6.35
N THR A 81 18.43 45.01 -7.48
CA THR A 81 19.54 44.94 -8.42
C THR A 81 20.75 45.63 -7.80
N GLY A 82 21.91 44.99 -7.86
CA GLY A 82 23.17 45.55 -7.36
C GLY A 82 24.36 44.94 -8.08
N ASN A 83 24.62 45.46 -9.27
CA ASN A 83 25.83 45.21 -10.05
C ASN A 83 26.97 46.07 -9.46
N SER A 84 28.17 45.53 -9.30
CA SER A 84 29.41 46.33 -9.18
C SER A 84 30.62 45.50 -9.58
N SER A 85 31.30 45.98 -10.62
CA SER A 85 32.64 45.59 -11.05
C SER A 85 33.65 46.63 -10.59
N SER A 86 34.84 46.17 -10.18
CA SER A 86 36.13 46.91 -10.14
C SER A 86 37.24 45.90 -9.81
N SER A 87 38.05 45.47 -10.77
CA SER A 87 39.34 46.02 -11.24
C SER A 87 40.57 45.66 -10.39
N GLU A 88 41.43 44.83 -11.00
CA GLU A 88 42.90 44.76 -11.00
C GLU A 88 43.72 45.15 -9.75
N HIS A 89 44.52 44.21 -9.22
CA HIS A 89 45.97 44.40 -9.09
C HIS A 89 46.70 43.05 -8.93
N GLY A 90 47.84 42.91 -9.61
CA GLY A 90 48.67 41.71 -9.63
C GLY A 90 49.49 41.47 -8.36
N GLY A 91 50.01 40.26 -8.27
CA GLY A 91 50.91 39.81 -7.20
C GLY A 91 51.40 38.41 -7.49
N ASP A 92 52.44 38.33 -8.32
CA ASP A 92 53.28 37.15 -8.49
C ASP A 92 54.14 36.98 -7.23
N ALA A 93 53.95 35.89 -6.49
CA ALA A 93 54.93 35.34 -5.55
C ALA A 93 54.54 33.92 -5.11
N GLY A 94 55.31 32.96 -5.63
CA GLY A 94 55.60 31.61 -5.17
C GLY A 94 54.87 31.00 -3.96
N GLY A 95 54.37 29.80 -4.16
CA GLY A 95 54.03 28.89 -3.07
C GLY A 95 53.45 27.58 -3.59
N ASP A 96 54.30 26.56 -3.72
CA ASP A 96 53.90 25.16 -3.91
C ASP A 96 53.04 24.72 -2.73
N GLY A 97 51.73 24.83 -2.89
CA GLY A 97 50.74 24.40 -1.93
C GLY A 97 49.69 23.58 -2.64
N TYR A 98 49.79 22.27 -2.47
CA TYR A 98 48.78 21.27 -2.85
C TYR A 98 47.45 21.60 -2.16
N SER A 99 46.68 22.52 -2.72
CA SER A 99 45.29 22.74 -2.34
C SER A 99 44.44 21.81 -3.19
N SER A 100 44.26 20.60 -2.70
CA SER A 100 43.10 19.79 -3.06
C SER A 100 41.85 20.47 -2.51
N SER A 101 41.43 21.55 -3.17
CA SER A 101 40.06 22.04 -3.05
C SER A 101 39.15 21.01 -3.72
N VAL A 102 38.95 19.88 -3.03
CA VAL A 102 37.70 19.15 -3.13
C VAL A 102 36.66 20.19 -2.76
N SER A 103 36.07 20.83 -3.76
CA SER A 103 34.83 21.54 -3.65
C SER A 103 33.88 20.56 -2.98
N ARG A 104 33.77 20.63 -1.66
CA ARG A 104 32.77 19.91 -0.88
C ARG A 104 31.48 20.50 -1.38
N SER A 105 30.90 19.85 -2.39
CA SER A 105 29.56 20.11 -2.86
C SER A 105 28.71 20.18 -1.60
N SER A 106 28.22 21.37 -1.30
CA SER A 106 27.38 21.64 -0.13
C SER A 106 25.99 21.03 -0.29
N ALA A 107 25.78 20.22 -1.34
CA ALA A 107 24.59 19.43 -1.52
C ALA A 107 24.52 18.37 -0.41
N PRO A 108 23.37 18.29 0.30
CA PRO A 108 23.19 17.27 1.32
C PRO A 108 23.40 15.87 0.71
N ALA A 109 24.22 15.05 1.39
CA ALA A 109 24.57 13.72 0.92
C ALA A 109 23.35 12.79 0.97
N VAL A 110 23.24 11.91 -0.02
CA VAL A 110 22.25 10.81 0.00
C VAL A 110 22.77 9.73 0.95
N ASP A 111 22.34 9.79 2.20
CA ASP A 111 22.68 8.81 3.24
C ASP A 111 21.58 7.75 3.41
N GLY A 112 21.83 6.76 4.27
CA GLY A 112 20.85 5.70 4.53
C GLY A 112 19.52 6.21 5.11
N LYS A 113 19.47 7.38 5.76
CA LYS A 113 18.20 7.96 6.26
C LYS A 113 17.37 8.49 5.11
N VAL A 114 17.98 9.20 4.16
CA VAL A 114 17.33 9.67 2.92
C VAL A 114 16.77 8.49 2.14
N VAL A 115 17.59 7.44 1.92
CA VAL A 115 17.16 6.25 1.18
C VAL A 115 15.99 5.54 1.88
N ARG A 116 16.03 5.38 3.20
CA ARG A 116 14.91 4.78 3.96
C ARG A 116 13.64 5.63 3.90
N ALA A 117 13.76 6.95 3.99
CA ALA A 117 12.61 7.85 3.89
C ALA A 117 11.98 7.77 2.49
N MET A 118 12.81 7.80 1.45
CA MET A 118 12.36 7.67 0.07
C MET A 118 11.70 6.33 -0.21
N LEU A 119 12.31 5.20 0.19
CA LEU A 119 11.72 3.87 0.03
C LEU A 119 10.35 3.76 0.70
N ARG A 120 10.20 4.28 1.93
CA ARG A 120 8.89 4.29 2.61
C ARG A 120 7.85 5.10 1.83
N ALA A 121 8.23 6.27 1.31
CA ALA A 121 7.33 7.10 0.52
C ALA A 121 6.95 6.44 -0.82
N MET A 122 7.92 5.86 -1.52
CA MET A 122 7.69 5.11 -2.76
C MET A 122 6.71 3.96 -2.54
N LEU A 123 6.92 3.15 -1.50
CA LEU A 123 6.02 2.02 -1.20
C LEU A 123 4.63 2.47 -0.74
N ARG A 124 4.53 3.62 -0.06
CA ARG A 124 3.25 4.15 0.45
C ARG A 124 2.41 4.84 -0.63
N TYR A 125 3.04 5.59 -1.53
CA TYR A 125 2.34 6.51 -2.43
C TYR A 125 2.75 6.40 -3.91
N GLY A 126 3.93 5.87 -4.19
CA GLY A 126 4.50 5.88 -5.53
C GLY A 126 3.93 4.79 -6.41
N ASP A 127 3.98 5.00 -7.71
CA ASP A 127 3.65 4.01 -8.73
C ASP A 127 4.69 3.97 -9.86
N LEU A 128 4.53 3.05 -10.82
CA LEU A 128 5.50 2.89 -11.91
C LEU A 128 5.63 4.10 -12.84
N THR A 129 4.63 4.98 -12.89
CA THR A 129 4.69 6.23 -13.69
C THR A 129 5.47 7.33 -12.99
N ASP A 130 5.53 7.30 -11.65
CA ASP A 130 6.29 8.28 -10.88
C ASP A 130 7.80 7.99 -10.86
N VAL A 131 8.22 6.81 -11.33
CA VAL A 131 9.61 6.33 -11.31
C VAL A 131 10.14 5.94 -12.70
N ASP A 132 9.49 6.42 -13.75
CA ASP A 132 9.85 6.20 -15.16
C ASP A 132 10.00 4.72 -15.56
N LEU A 133 9.30 3.80 -14.88
CA LEU A 133 9.24 2.39 -15.24
C LEU A 133 8.06 2.04 -16.15
N TYR A 134 7.06 2.92 -16.21
CA TYR A 134 5.90 2.78 -17.07
C TYR A 134 5.61 4.11 -17.78
N PRO A 135 5.51 4.12 -19.12
CA PRO A 135 5.23 5.35 -19.84
C PRO A 135 3.84 5.86 -19.46
N THR A 136 3.72 7.17 -19.25
CA THR A 136 2.41 7.77 -18.97
C THR A 136 1.50 7.57 -20.18
N ALA A 137 0.42 6.80 -20.02
CA ALA A 137 -0.58 6.64 -21.05
C ALA A 137 -1.54 7.83 -21.01
N ALA A 138 -1.89 8.38 -22.18
CA ALA A 138 -2.70 9.60 -22.29
C ALA A 138 -4.12 9.52 -21.66
N ASN A 139 -4.56 8.35 -21.19
CA ASN A 139 -5.97 8.06 -20.95
C ASN A 139 -6.32 7.70 -19.49
N PHE A 140 -5.38 7.77 -18.55
CA PHE A 140 -5.59 7.31 -17.16
C PHE A 140 -6.52 8.16 -16.31
N ALA A 141 -7.06 9.26 -16.84
CA ALA A 141 -7.75 10.28 -16.03
C ALA A 141 -6.80 11.03 -15.11
N ASP A 142 -5.69 11.47 -15.69
CA ASP A 142 -4.67 12.22 -14.97
C ASP A 142 -5.16 13.59 -14.48
N GLU A 143 -6.30 14.09 -14.97
CA GLU A 143 -7.02 15.22 -14.36
C GLU A 143 -7.42 14.95 -12.89
N TYR A 144 -7.53 13.67 -12.49
CA TYR A 144 -7.76 13.22 -11.12
C TYR A 144 -6.50 12.70 -10.43
N LYS A 145 -5.28 12.89 -10.99
CA LYS A 145 -4.05 12.37 -10.37
C LYS A 145 -3.76 13.10 -9.05
N MET A 146 -3.37 12.36 -8.02
CA MET A 146 -2.81 12.95 -6.80
C MET A 146 -1.34 13.33 -7.03
N PRO A 147 -0.76 14.27 -6.26
CA PRO A 147 0.67 14.53 -6.30
C PRO A 147 1.50 13.27 -6.10
N ASN A 148 2.71 13.26 -6.64
CA ASN A 148 3.61 12.11 -6.50
C ASN A 148 4.02 11.87 -5.03
N PHE A 149 4.69 10.75 -4.79
CA PHE A 149 5.13 10.37 -3.45
C PHE A 149 6.11 11.35 -2.78
N ILE A 150 6.86 12.15 -3.54
CA ILE A 150 7.82 13.14 -3.00
C ILE A 150 7.07 14.27 -2.29
N GLU A 151 6.05 14.80 -2.96
CA GLU A 151 5.20 15.86 -2.42
C GLU A 151 4.32 15.33 -1.28
N ARG A 152 3.66 14.18 -1.48
CA ARG A 152 2.75 13.59 -0.48
C ARG A 152 3.45 13.23 0.83
N ALA A 153 4.69 12.76 0.76
CA ALA A 153 5.48 12.45 1.96
C ALA A 153 6.33 13.63 2.45
N ASN A 154 6.23 14.81 1.81
CA ASN A 154 7.01 16.01 2.13
C ASN A 154 8.53 15.72 2.22
N LEU A 155 9.05 14.95 1.27
CA LEU A 155 10.43 14.44 1.31
C LEU A 155 11.46 15.56 1.23
N GLN A 156 11.21 16.60 0.42
CA GLN A 156 12.13 17.72 0.29
C GLN A 156 12.36 18.41 1.64
N THR A 157 11.29 18.68 2.38
CA THR A 157 11.39 19.32 3.70
C THR A 157 12.06 18.42 4.72
N THR A 158 11.73 17.12 4.72
CA THR A 158 12.23 16.17 5.73
C THR A 158 13.68 15.74 5.49
N THR A 159 14.12 15.68 4.24
CA THR A 159 15.48 15.24 3.86
C THR A 159 16.42 16.39 3.51
N LYS A 160 15.87 17.57 3.20
CA LYS A 160 16.60 18.74 2.66
C LYS A 160 17.26 18.48 1.31
N ILE A 161 16.89 17.40 0.61
CA ILE A 161 17.36 17.06 -0.74
C ILE A 161 16.40 17.70 -1.75
N SER A 162 16.93 18.20 -2.87
CA SER A 162 16.11 18.76 -3.95
C SER A 162 15.18 17.71 -4.58
N ILE A 163 14.05 18.16 -5.13
CA ILE A 163 13.07 17.28 -5.79
C ILE A 163 13.72 16.50 -6.92
N ASP A 164 14.47 17.16 -7.81
CA ASP A 164 15.13 16.50 -8.95
C ASP A 164 16.09 15.39 -8.52
N ARG A 165 16.79 15.59 -7.40
CA ARG A 165 17.72 14.59 -6.86
C ARG A 165 16.97 13.41 -6.23
N LEU A 166 15.83 13.67 -5.59
CA LEU A 166 14.95 12.62 -5.07
C LEU A 166 14.30 11.81 -6.19
N GLN A 167 13.88 12.45 -7.28
CA GLN A 167 13.36 11.78 -8.49
C GLN A 167 14.43 10.90 -9.13
N THR A 168 15.64 11.45 -9.34
CA THR A 168 16.77 10.68 -9.89
C THR A 168 17.07 9.46 -9.03
N LEU A 169 17.12 9.62 -7.71
CA LEU A 169 17.37 8.52 -6.78
C LEU A 169 16.25 7.47 -6.82
N ALA A 170 14.99 7.88 -6.89
CA ALA A 170 13.85 6.96 -6.97
C ALA A 170 13.88 6.16 -8.28
N ASN A 171 14.18 6.80 -9.39
CA ASN A 171 14.38 6.16 -10.70
C ASN A 171 15.51 5.14 -10.64
N GLU A 172 16.66 5.49 -10.07
CA GLU A 172 17.78 4.56 -9.90
C GLU A 172 17.40 3.33 -9.05
N VAL A 173 16.67 3.54 -7.95
CA VAL A 173 16.19 2.45 -7.09
C VAL A 173 15.22 1.55 -7.85
N ALA A 174 14.26 2.12 -8.56
CA ALA A 174 13.26 1.37 -9.30
C ALA A 174 13.88 0.56 -10.44
N GLN A 175 14.81 1.16 -11.20
CA GLN A 175 15.54 0.48 -12.27
C GLN A 175 16.41 -0.67 -11.73
N LYS A 176 17.12 -0.46 -10.61
CA LYS A 176 17.88 -1.53 -9.96
C LYS A 176 16.98 -2.67 -9.47
N ALA A 177 15.84 -2.36 -8.86
CA ALA A 177 14.89 -3.37 -8.42
C ALA A 177 14.35 -4.18 -9.60
N LYS A 178 13.98 -3.51 -10.69
CA LYS A 178 13.51 -4.16 -11.92
C LYS A 178 14.57 -5.10 -12.50
N GLN A 179 15.79 -4.62 -12.68
CA GLN A 179 16.90 -5.44 -13.19
C GLN A 179 17.17 -6.66 -12.32
N ALA A 180 17.07 -6.52 -10.99
CA ALA A 180 17.31 -7.62 -10.06
C ALA A 180 16.20 -8.70 -10.11
N VAL A 181 14.94 -8.29 -10.31
CA VAL A 181 13.81 -9.21 -10.51
C VAL A 181 13.90 -9.93 -11.88
N GLU A 182 14.34 -9.23 -12.92
CA GLU A 182 14.45 -9.78 -14.29
C GLU A 182 15.70 -10.62 -14.52
N ALA A 183 16.69 -10.57 -13.62
CA ALA A 183 17.93 -11.33 -13.70
C ALA A 183 17.69 -12.86 -13.68
N ARG A 184 18.66 -13.61 -14.21
CA ARG A 184 18.65 -15.08 -14.18
C ARG A 184 19.99 -15.60 -13.62
N PRO A 185 20.03 -16.10 -12.36
CA PRO A 185 18.91 -16.24 -11.43
C PRO A 185 18.41 -14.89 -10.87
N PRO A 186 17.14 -14.80 -10.45
CA PRO A 186 16.59 -13.57 -9.88
C PRO A 186 17.24 -13.27 -8.52
N HIS A 187 17.50 -11.98 -8.28
CA HIS A 187 18.05 -11.47 -7.04
C HIS A 187 17.02 -10.61 -6.33
N ASP A 188 16.46 -11.12 -5.24
CA ASP A 188 15.41 -10.41 -4.51
C ASP A 188 15.93 -9.31 -3.56
N SER A 189 17.24 -9.14 -3.43
CA SER A 189 17.83 -8.07 -2.61
C SER A 189 18.63 -7.10 -3.47
N ILE A 190 18.40 -5.80 -3.29
CA ILE A 190 19.25 -4.72 -3.82
C ILE A 190 19.84 -3.89 -2.68
N LYS A 191 21.04 -3.36 -2.91
CA LYS A 191 21.74 -2.45 -1.99
C LYS A 191 21.81 -1.05 -2.57
N ILE A 192 21.32 -0.08 -1.81
CA ILE A 192 21.28 1.35 -2.16
C ILE A 192 21.96 2.11 -1.03
N ALA A 193 23.16 2.62 -1.28
CA ALA A 193 24.07 3.08 -0.24
C ALA A 193 24.25 2.00 0.85
N GLU A 194 23.77 2.26 2.08
CA GLU A 194 23.85 1.35 3.22
C GLU A 194 22.56 0.57 3.47
N VAL A 195 21.54 0.72 2.62
CA VAL A 195 20.21 0.15 2.82
C VAL A 195 20.01 -1.04 1.89
N GLU A 196 19.63 -2.18 2.46
CA GLU A 196 19.16 -3.34 1.73
C GLU A 196 17.63 -3.31 1.62
N ALA A 197 17.10 -3.60 0.43
CA ALA A 197 15.67 -3.62 0.17
C ALA A 197 15.31 -4.80 -0.73
N LYS A 198 14.06 -5.27 -0.61
CA LYS A 198 13.55 -6.37 -1.44
C LYS A 198 13.05 -5.86 -2.79
N SER A 199 13.63 -6.40 -3.86
CA SER A 199 13.35 -5.99 -5.24
C SER A 199 11.91 -6.32 -5.65
N SER A 200 11.44 -7.54 -5.37
CA SER A 200 10.06 -7.97 -5.65
C SER A 200 9.04 -7.04 -5.00
N GLN A 201 9.19 -6.80 -3.70
CA GLN A 201 8.29 -5.95 -2.91
C GLN A 201 8.18 -4.53 -3.48
N ILE A 202 9.29 -3.96 -3.98
CA ILE A 202 9.26 -2.62 -4.59
C ILE A 202 8.44 -2.66 -5.88
N ILE A 203 8.75 -3.58 -6.79
CA ILE A 203 8.09 -3.63 -8.11
C ILE A 203 6.61 -3.99 -7.98
N GLU A 204 6.28 -5.00 -7.18
CA GLU A 204 4.89 -5.42 -6.92
C GLU A 204 4.07 -4.27 -6.34
N ARG A 205 4.59 -3.58 -5.32
CA ARG A 205 3.88 -2.47 -4.68
C ARG A 205 3.67 -1.29 -5.61
N LEU A 206 4.68 -0.91 -6.40
CA LEU A 206 4.54 0.18 -7.39
C LEU A 206 3.50 -0.17 -8.47
N TYR A 207 3.41 -1.44 -8.86
CA TYR A 207 2.41 -1.92 -9.81
C TYR A 207 0.99 -1.95 -9.21
N GLU A 208 0.83 -2.44 -7.98
CA GLU A 208 -0.45 -2.42 -7.26
C GLU A 208 -0.97 -1.00 -7.05
N ASN A 209 -0.08 -0.07 -6.69
CA ASN A 209 -0.42 1.34 -6.54
C ASN A 209 -0.88 1.94 -7.89
N LEU A 210 -0.24 1.58 -9.01
CA LEU A 210 -0.67 2.01 -10.35
C LEU A 210 -2.08 1.50 -10.67
N LYS A 211 -2.35 0.19 -10.45
CA LYS A 211 -3.67 -0.41 -10.67
C LYS A 211 -4.75 0.33 -9.89
N LEU A 212 -4.52 0.54 -8.59
CA LEU A 212 -5.45 1.26 -7.72
C LEU A 212 -5.68 2.69 -8.20
N ARG A 213 -4.60 3.43 -8.50
CA ARG A 213 -4.69 4.81 -8.98
C ARG A 213 -5.57 4.89 -10.24
N VAL A 214 -5.29 4.07 -11.25
CA VAL A 214 -6.01 4.08 -12.52
C VAL A 214 -7.47 3.69 -12.33
N ALA A 215 -7.76 2.69 -11.49
CA ALA A 215 -9.14 2.30 -11.17
C ALA A 215 -9.93 3.44 -10.52
N VAL A 216 -9.36 4.11 -9.52
CA VAL A 216 -10.01 5.24 -8.84
C VAL A 216 -10.21 6.41 -9.79
N GLN A 217 -9.19 6.78 -10.57
CA GLN A 217 -9.29 7.86 -11.56
C GLN A 217 -10.39 7.63 -12.59
N ARG A 218 -10.55 6.39 -13.10
CA ARG A 218 -11.65 6.01 -13.99
C ARG A 218 -13.01 6.08 -13.29
N ALA A 219 -13.09 5.63 -12.03
CA ALA A 219 -14.31 5.72 -11.23
C ALA A 219 -14.73 7.18 -11.00
N LEU A 220 -13.79 8.06 -10.68
CA LEU A 220 -14.03 9.50 -10.48
C LEU A 220 -14.55 10.17 -11.74
N ARG A 221 -13.94 9.87 -12.89
CA ARG A 221 -14.41 10.35 -14.19
C ARG A 221 -15.83 9.86 -14.49
N THR A 222 -16.09 8.57 -14.26
CA THR A 222 -17.42 7.97 -14.49
C THR A 222 -18.48 8.59 -13.60
N ALA A 223 -18.13 8.84 -12.33
CA ALA A 223 -19.00 9.51 -11.37
C ALA A 223 -19.14 11.02 -11.59
N ARG A 224 -18.42 11.57 -12.59
CA ARG A 224 -18.33 13.00 -12.92
C ARG A 224 -17.98 13.86 -11.71
N CYS A 225 -17.05 13.38 -10.89
CA CYS A 225 -16.51 14.15 -9.78
C CYS A 225 -15.75 15.38 -10.31
N THR A 226 -15.73 16.46 -9.53
CA THR A 226 -14.91 17.63 -9.86
C THR A 226 -13.44 17.24 -9.83
N SER A 227 -12.72 17.45 -10.94
CA SER A 227 -11.26 17.33 -11.01
C SER A 227 -10.59 18.67 -10.73
N GLY A 228 -9.32 18.62 -10.33
CA GLY A 228 -8.52 19.82 -10.17
C GLY A 228 -7.27 19.57 -9.35
N ASN A 229 -7.14 20.29 -8.25
CA ASN A 229 -6.00 20.14 -7.34
C ASN A 229 -6.13 18.87 -6.46
N ALA A 230 -5.05 18.56 -5.73
CA ALA A 230 -4.97 17.43 -4.81
C ALA A 230 -6.16 17.33 -3.85
N LEU A 231 -6.62 18.47 -3.31
CA LEU A 231 -7.75 18.51 -2.39
C LEU A 231 -9.06 18.12 -3.09
N ALA A 232 -9.30 18.65 -4.30
CA ALA A 232 -10.48 18.30 -5.10
C ALA A 232 -10.50 16.81 -5.48
N ASN A 233 -9.33 16.27 -5.86
CA ASN A 233 -9.20 14.87 -6.26
C ASN A 233 -9.40 13.92 -5.05
N ALA A 234 -8.85 14.27 -3.88
CA ALA A 234 -9.12 13.56 -2.63
C ALA A 234 -10.61 13.64 -2.24
N GLN A 235 -11.22 14.83 -2.38
CA GLN A 235 -12.65 15.01 -2.13
C GLN A 235 -13.51 14.13 -3.05
N GLY A 236 -13.10 13.96 -4.31
CA GLY A 236 -13.75 13.05 -5.24
C GLY A 236 -13.79 11.61 -4.73
N ALA A 237 -12.70 11.11 -4.12
CA ALA A 237 -12.66 9.77 -3.54
C ALA A 237 -13.67 9.61 -2.39
N TYR A 238 -13.81 10.63 -1.54
CA TYR A 238 -14.82 10.63 -0.48
C TYR A 238 -16.26 10.70 -1.01
N VAL A 239 -16.48 11.38 -2.15
CA VAL A 239 -17.78 11.34 -2.83
C VAL A 239 -18.13 9.93 -3.29
N LEU A 240 -17.17 9.14 -3.76
CA LEU A 240 -17.39 7.73 -4.11
C LEU A 240 -17.78 6.89 -2.89
N VAL A 241 -17.15 7.13 -1.73
CA VAL A 241 -17.52 6.49 -0.46
C VAL A 241 -18.95 6.88 -0.05
N ALA A 242 -19.27 8.17 -0.07
CA ALA A 242 -20.60 8.67 0.33
C ALA A 242 -21.73 8.16 -0.58
N LYS A 243 -21.44 7.93 -1.87
CA LYS A 243 -22.34 7.29 -2.83
C LYS A 243 -22.51 5.78 -2.59
N GLN A 244 -21.84 5.21 -1.59
CA GLN A 244 -21.80 3.78 -1.29
C GLN A 244 -21.37 2.97 -2.51
N SER A 245 -20.34 3.44 -3.21
CA SER A 245 -19.85 2.77 -4.42
C SER A 245 -19.40 1.34 -4.08
N ASP A 246 -19.91 0.37 -4.85
CA ASP A 246 -19.50 -1.01 -4.72
C ASP A 246 -18.11 -1.24 -5.34
N LEU A 247 -17.47 -2.35 -4.98
CA LEU A 247 -16.16 -2.77 -5.49
C LEU A 247 -16.08 -2.88 -7.03
N SER A 248 -17.21 -3.13 -7.68
CA SER A 248 -17.33 -3.18 -9.14
C SER A 248 -17.01 -1.84 -9.81
N VAL A 249 -17.25 -0.72 -9.13
CA VAL A 249 -16.89 0.63 -9.62
C VAL A 249 -15.38 0.78 -9.77
N LEU A 250 -14.60 0.07 -8.94
CA LEU A 250 -13.14 0.00 -9.01
C LEU A 250 -12.64 -1.16 -9.89
N GLY A 251 -13.54 -1.85 -10.60
CA GLY A 251 -13.19 -2.98 -11.46
C GLY A 251 -12.79 -4.25 -10.70
N VAL A 252 -13.16 -4.35 -9.41
CA VAL A 252 -12.93 -5.55 -8.59
C VAL A 252 -14.14 -6.46 -8.69
N ASN A 253 -13.91 -7.70 -9.09
CA ASN A 253 -14.93 -8.73 -9.10
C ASN A 253 -14.94 -9.46 -7.75
N THR A 254 -16.05 -9.36 -7.02
CA THR A 254 -16.18 -9.90 -5.66
C THR A 254 -16.07 -11.42 -5.58
N ARG A 255 -16.19 -12.12 -6.72
CA ARG A 255 -15.99 -13.57 -6.80
C ARG A 255 -14.53 -14.00 -6.69
N ASP A 256 -13.62 -13.07 -7.01
CA ASP A 256 -12.19 -13.33 -7.04
C ASP A 256 -11.52 -13.01 -5.68
N LEU A 257 -12.31 -12.48 -4.72
CA LEU A 257 -11.84 -12.16 -3.38
C LEU A 257 -12.08 -13.32 -2.40
N PRO A 258 -11.09 -13.64 -1.54
CA PRO A 258 -11.32 -14.56 -0.44
C PRO A 258 -12.31 -13.95 0.57
N GLY A 259 -13.21 -14.77 1.10
CA GLY A 259 -14.23 -14.32 2.06
C GLY A 259 -13.65 -14.04 3.45
N TRP A 260 -13.91 -12.85 3.98
CA TRP A 260 -13.38 -12.36 5.25
C TRP A 260 -14.34 -12.63 6.42
N THR A 261 -14.76 -13.88 6.53
CA THR A 261 -15.87 -14.30 7.40
C THR A 261 -15.74 -13.91 8.88
N TRP A 262 -14.52 -13.76 9.40
CA TRP A 262 -14.30 -13.29 10.77
C TRP A 262 -14.54 -11.77 10.90
N ALA A 263 -14.04 -10.96 9.95
CA ALA A 263 -14.23 -9.52 9.95
C ALA A 263 -15.69 -9.16 9.67
N GLU A 264 -16.35 -9.91 8.77
CA GLU A 264 -17.79 -9.80 8.51
C GLU A 264 -18.62 -10.04 9.77
N LYS A 265 -18.26 -11.06 10.57
CA LYS A 265 -19.01 -11.45 11.78
C LYS A 265 -18.68 -10.62 13.00
N GLU A 266 -17.42 -10.27 13.21
CA GLU A 266 -16.94 -9.64 14.45
C GLU A 266 -16.83 -8.12 14.35
N HIS A 267 -16.70 -7.57 13.13
CA HIS A 267 -16.46 -6.15 12.89
C HIS A 267 -17.43 -5.53 11.86
N ASP A 268 -18.52 -6.24 11.53
CA ASP A 268 -19.52 -5.78 10.56
C ASP A 268 -18.88 -5.43 9.19
N TRP A 269 -17.83 -6.15 8.80
CA TRP A 269 -17.13 -5.87 7.55
C TRP A 269 -18.02 -6.16 6.34
N SER A 270 -17.96 -5.30 5.31
CA SER A 270 -18.79 -5.42 4.10
C SER A 270 -18.02 -4.98 2.87
N GLN A 271 -18.52 -5.34 1.68
CA GLN A 271 -17.91 -4.95 0.40
C GLN A 271 -17.80 -3.42 0.23
N ARG A 272 -18.70 -2.66 0.84
CA ARG A 272 -18.60 -1.19 0.86
C ARG A 272 -17.41 -0.71 1.69
N LYS A 273 -17.09 -1.42 2.76
CA LYS A 273 -15.90 -1.16 3.59
C LYS A 273 -14.62 -1.56 2.86
N ASP A 274 -14.65 -2.60 2.02
CA ASP A 274 -13.54 -2.91 1.10
C ASP A 274 -13.30 -1.79 0.09
N ALA A 275 -14.36 -1.27 -0.55
CA ALA A 275 -14.26 -0.14 -1.47
C ALA A 275 -13.77 1.13 -0.75
N ALA A 276 -14.28 1.42 0.44
CA ALA A 276 -13.81 2.53 1.27
C ALA A 276 -12.34 2.36 1.70
N LEU A 277 -11.88 1.12 1.92
CA LEU A 277 -10.49 0.84 2.27
C LEU A 277 -9.57 1.16 1.09
N LEU A 278 -9.92 0.72 -0.13
CA LEU A 278 -9.17 1.05 -1.34
C LEU A 278 -9.13 2.55 -1.61
N LEU A 279 -10.26 3.25 -1.46
CA LEU A 279 -10.33 4.71 -1.58
C LEU A 279 -9.50 5.41 -0.50
N GLY A 280 -9.51 4.89 0.73
CA GLY A 280 -8.66 5.35 1.81
C GLY A 280 -7.17 5.17 1.51
N VAL A 281 -6.77 4.03 0.95
CA VAL A 281 -5.39 3.77 0.52
C VAL A 281 -4.97 4.71 -0.60
N TYR A 282 -5.86 5.01 -1.54
CA TYR A 282 -5.59 6.02 -2.56
C TYR A 282 -5.30 7.40 -1.96
N VAL A 283 -6.07 7.84 -0.94
CA VAL A 283 -5.91 9.17 -0.30
C VAL A 283 -4.78 9.23 0.74
N HIS A 284 -4.60 8.21 1.57
CA HIS A 284 -3.67 8.19 2.71
C HIS A 284 -2.41 7.35 2.47
N GLY A 285 -2.40 6.58 1.39
CA GLY A 285 -1.30 5.70 1.01
C GLY A 285 -1.33 4.35 1.72
N PHE A 286 -0.70 3.36 1.10
CA PHE A 286 -0.59 2.02 1.65
C PHE A 286 0.19 2.00 2.97
N GLY A 287 -0.32 1.27 3.97
CA GLY A 287 0.29 1.26 5.30
C GLY A 287 -0.14 2.41 6.22
N GLY A 288 -0.87 3.40 5.70
CA GLY A 288 -1.47 4.52 6.43
C GLY A 288 -2.71 4.15 7.24
N TRP A 289 -2.74 2.95 7.84
CA TRP A 289 -3.94 2.38 8.43
C TRP A 289 -4.51 3.22 9.58
N GLU A 290 -3.64 3.85 10.37
CA GLU A 290 -4.09 4.73 11.46
C GLU A 290 -4.83 5.96 10.91
N ASP A 291 -4.31 6.57 9.86
CA ASP A 291 -4.95 7.71 9.20
C ASP A 291 -6.29 7.28 8.57
N ILE A 292 -6.30 6.13 7.88
CA ILE A 292 -7.49 5.57 7.23
C ILE A 292 -8.59 5.23 8.24
N LEU A 293 -8.24 4.52 9.33
CA LEU A 293 -9.23 4.08 10.34
C LEU A 293 -9.72 5.24 11.22
N ASN A 294 -9.02 6.37 11.24
CA ASN A 294 -9.42 7.58 11.94
C ASN A 294 -10.11 8.61 11.02
N ASP A 295 -10.19 8.35 9.72
CA ASP A 295 -10.87 9.22 8.77
C ASP A 295 -12.39 9.02 8.86
N ASP A 296 -13.08 10.00 9.43
CA ASP A 296 -14.53 9.97 9.59
C ASP A 296 -15.29 9.91 8.25
N LEU A 297 -14.66 10.35 7.14
CA LEU A 297 -15.26 10.30 5.81
C LEU A 297 -15.26 8.88 5.23
N LEU A 298 -14.42 7.98 5.75
CA LEU A 298 -14.33 6.58 5.31
C LEU A 298 -15.23 5.64 6.10
N GLN A 299 -15.94 6.14 7.12
CA GLN A 299 -16.95 5.40 7.89
C GLN A 299 -16.44 4.12 8.57
N PHE A 300 -15.16 4.09 8.98
CA PHE A 300 -14.55 2.99 9.73
C PHE A 300 -14.80 3.04 11.25
N GLN A 301 -15.78 3.83 11.71
CA GLN A 301 -16.09 3.95 13.14
C GLN A 301 -16.38 2.57 13.75
N GLY A 302 -15.77 2.30 14.91
CA GLY A 302 -15.88 1.01 15.61
C GLY A 302 -14.93 -0.10 15.13
N GLN A 303 -14.16 0.11 14.06
CA GLN A 303 -13.32 -0.95 13.45
C GLN A 303 -11.82 -0.78 13.74
N ARG A 304 -11.46 0.10 14.68
CA ARG A 304 -10.07 0.34 15.13
C ARG A 304 -9.35 -0.91 15.65
N ALA A 305 -10.11 -1.94 16.04
CA ALA A 305 -9.56 -3.22 16.48
C ALA A 305 -8.99 -4.08 15.34
N LEU A 306 -9.24 -3.73 14.07
CA LEU A 306 -8.63 -4.38 12.93
C LEU A 306 -7.12 -4.23 12.99
N LYS A 307 -6.43 -5.36 13.17
CA LYS A 307 -4.98 -5.40 13.24
C LYS A 307 -4.38 -4.93 11.91
N ARG A 308 -3.37 -4.05 11.94
CA ARG A 308 -2.60 -3.59 10.75
C ARG A 308 -2.32 -4.70 9.72
N ARG A 309 -1.92 -5.89 10.19
CA ARG A 309 -1.62 -7.05 9.33
C ARG A 309 -2.85 -7.57 8.57
N ALA A 310 -4.03 -7.52 9.17
CA ALA A 310 -5.26 -7.85 8.46
C ALA A 310 -5.45 -6.84 7.33
N SER A 311 -5.56 -5.55 7.64
CA SER A 311 -5.77 -4.50 6.63
C SER A 311 -4.76 -4.54 5.47
N GLU A 312 -3.50 -4.87 5.77
CA GLU A 312 -2.44 -5.05 4.77
C GLU A 312 -2.71 -6.22 3.82
N VAL A 313 -3.11 -7.38 4.34
CA VAL A 313 -3.43 -8.57 3.53
C VAL A 313 -4.67 -8.32 2.67
N THR A 314 -5.77 -7.80 3.23
CA THR A 314 -6.98 -7.51 2.45
C THR A 314 -6.72 -6.47 1.39
N CYS A 315 -5.98 -5.40 1.70
CA CYS A 315 -5.68 -4.39 0.69
C CYS A 315 -4.82 -4.97 -0.45
N GLY A 316 -3.88 -5.88 -0.14
CA GLY A 316 -3.11 -6.59 -1.17
C GLY A 316 -4.00 -7.44 -2.07
N GLU A 317 -4.86 -8.28 -1.47
CA GLU A 317 -5.83 -9.13 -2.20
C GLU A 317 -6.79 -8.29 -3.06
N LEU A 318 -7.29 -7.18 -2.51
CA LEU A 318 -8.17 -6.25 -3.22
C LEU A 318 -7.46 -5.56 -4.40
N ALA A 319 -6.21 -5.12 -4.21
CA ALA A 319 -5.43 -4.47 -5.27
C ALA A 319 -5.02 -5.45 -6.37
N GLU A 320 -4.74 -6.71 -6.02
CA GLU A 320 -4.47 -7.77 -6.98
C GLU A 320 -5.69 -8.05 -7.86
N ALA A 321 -6.88 -8.09 -7.25
CA ALA A 321 -8.16 -8.34 -7.91
C ALA A 321 -8.69 -7.19 -8.78
N ILE A 322 -8.03 -6.02 -8.77
CA ILE A 322 -8.32 -4.95 -9.74
C ILE A 322 -7.91 -5.46 -11.13
N ALA A 323 -8.88 -5.52 -12.04
CA ALA A 323 -8.68 -6.01 -13.40
C ALA A 323 -7.50 -5.28 -14.08
N PRO A 324 -6.59 -6.01 -14.75
CA PRO A 324 -5.50 -5.39 -15.49
C PRO A 324 -6.08 -4.50 -16.58
N SER A 325 -5.63 -3.24 -16.58
CA SER A 325 -6.09 -2.17 -17.45
C SER A 325 -5.54 -2.23 -18.86
#